data_AF-A0A9P4S9X8-F1
#
_entry.id   AF-A0A9P4S9X8-F1
#
_cell.length_a   1.000
_cell.length_b   1.000
_cell.length_c   1.000
_cell.angle_alpha   90.00
_cell.angle_beta   90.00
_cell.angle_gamma   90.00
#
_symmetry.space_group_name_H-M   'P 1'
#
loop_
_entity.id
_entity.type
_entity.pdbx_description
1 polymer ?
#
loop_
_entity_poly.entity_id
_entity_poly.type
_entity_poly.pdbx_seq_one_letter_code
_entity_poly.pdbx_strand_id
1 'polypeptide(L)'
;MQYPLWFVAGLSLLQHAYGYNFAWEGVQLTEKDTKNHPEIAFPNGVKVSTAKCKSYPGDSDWPTEEQWNAFNKTLGGNLIKPVPLALPCYAGESYNATTCASLQRNWETSTTHFVDPASMMNPFTIGNGCLPTSDKNAKCVTDGYAAYVVDARTVKHIQLAVNFARNQNIRLTIKNTGHDFLGRSAGGGSLSIWTHNVKDMAYHESVTIGNYTGKAVSLAAGVQAFDVYRFQNPYDITVIAPGGISVGAMGGFFQWGGHSTLTSFLGLAADQILSLQVVTADGRFLTADPTQNQDLFWAIRGGGGGTFGVVTSAIWKAHPKFPISSSSIAFSTQGTGTSALSVETFWKGIRVYMNHVVRLCDNGGEGYNFINPLNSANGKGYSFTHSMTLPNFTAAAHRRWLQPMIDELNDVGINIRMPNPSFSESFSAGPSRSTNTGNTVGNTRMSTRLFPRENFESEELLATSLKVIRAWVEEGGYVFHGINYAPTEEVSGFPDNAVNPALRRTVLHAEGFDRTPTNVPVEQQKAQWERLNRFMQPWRDITPGSYANEADVDEPNFQQSFYGSNYPRLSQIKKERDPWDLFYATTAVGSERWQVITPGMMKTQNGRLCKV
;
A
#
# COMPACT_ATOMS: atom_id res chain seq x y z
N MET A 1 -26.29 -9.70 29.91
CA MET A 1 -26.70 -8.28 29.74
C MET A 1 -26.83 -8.04 28.25
N GLN A 2 -28.02 -7.59 27.84
CA GLN A 2 -28.50 -7.51 26.46
C GLN A 2 -27.76 -6.44 25.64
N TYR A 3 -27.38 -6.77 24.41
CA TYR A 3 -27.09 -5.78 23.36
C TYR A 3 -28.31 -5.73 22.42
N PRO A 4 -28.82 -4.55 22.03
CA PRO A 4 -30.06 -4.45 21.27
C PRO A 4 -29.83 -4.74 19.79
N LEU A 5 -30.70 -5.58 19.23
CA LEU A 5 -30.95 -5.68 17.79
C LEU A 5 -31.49 -4.35 17.28
N TRP A 6 -30.92 -3.83 16.19
CA TRP A 6 -31.56 -2.79 15.39
C TRP A 6 -31.84 -3.31 13.98
N PHE A 7 -33.14 -3.39 13.72
CA PHE A 7 -33.92 -3.50 12.49
C PHE A 7 -33.21 -3.56 11.14
N VAL A 8 -33.42 -4.71 10.48
CA VAL A 8 -33.45 -4.85 9.02
C VAL A 8 -34.76 -4.24 8.53
N ALA A 9 -34.70 -3.18 7.74
CA ALA A 9 -35.85 -2.68 6.97
C ALA A 9 -35.45 -2.64 5.49
N GLY A 10 -36.02 -3.57 4.72
CA GLY A 10 -35.94 -3.56 3.27
C GLY A 10 -36.82 -2.46 2.69
N LEU A 11 -36.27 -1.72 1.74
CA LEU A 11 -37.00 -0.91 0.77
C LEU A 11 -36.21 -0.94 -0.54
N SER A 12 -36.62 -1.84 -1.43
CA SER A 12 -36.25 -1.82 -2.84
C SER A 12 -37.33 -1.09 -3.60
N LEU A 13 -36.97 0.01 -4.29
CA LEU A 13 -37.40 0.40 -5.64
C LEU A 13 -37.12 1.90 -5.88
N LEU A 14 -36.44 2.16 -7.00
CA LEU A 14 -36.24 3.46 -7.68
C LEU A 14 -35.26 4.46 -7.04
N GLN A 15 -33.96 4.27 -7.28
CA GLN A 15 -32.98 5.37 -7.28
C GLN A 15 -32.06 5.26 -8.50
N HIS A 16 -32.47 5.89 -9.60
CA HIS A 16 -31.51 6.31 -10.61
C HIS A 16 -30.90 7.65 -10.15
N ALA A 17 -29.56 7.70 -10.13
CA ALA A 17 -28.65 8.82 -9.85
C ALA A 17 -28.22 9.15 -8.39
N TYR A 18 -28.72 8.50 -7.33
CA TYR A 18 -28.28 8.78 -5.93
C TYR A 18 -28.13 7.56 -5.00
N GLY A 19 -28.24 6.33 -5.48
CA GLY A 19 -28.53 5.17 -4.62
C GLY A 19 -27.39 4.47 -3.87
N TYR A 20 -26.13 4.87 -4.05
CA TYR A 20 -24.98 4.13 -3.51
C TYR A 20 -24.09 4.92 -2.54
N ASN A 21 -24.40 6.20 -2.35
CA ASN A 21 -23.64 7.10 -1.50
C ASN A 21 -24.02 6.94 -0.03
N PHE A 22 -23.06 7.13 0.86
CA PHE A 22 -23.28 7.13 2.30
C PHE A 22 -23.86 8.47 2.77
N ALA A 23 -24.61 8.47 3.88
CA ALA A 23 -25.28 9.67 4.38
C ALA A 23 -24.31 10.84 4.67
N TRP A 24 -23.11 10.54 5.18
CA TRP A 24 -22.08 11.55 5.47
C TRP A 24 -21.48 12.18 4.21
N GLU A 25 -21.66 11.58 3.03
CA GLU A 25 -21.27 12.17 1.74
C GLU A 25 -22.20 13.30 1.31
N GLY A 26 -23.42 13.36 1.88
CA GLY A 26 -24.34 14.49 1.70
C GLY A 26 -23.94 15.75 2.48
N VAL A 27 -23.04 15.64 3.47
CA VAL A 27 -22.53 16.78 4.22
C VAL A 27 -21.34 17.37 3.46
N GLN A 28 -21.61 18.39 2.64
CA GLN A 28 -20.65 19.00 1.73
C GLN A 28 -20.47 20.50 2.00
N LEU A 29 -19.30 21.02 1.62
CA LEU A 29 -19.02 22.44 1.54
C LEU A 29 -19.76 23.04 0.35
N THR A 30 -20.37 24.21 0.54
CA THR A 30 -21.11 24.94 -0.49
C THR A 30 -20.51 26.33 -0.72
N GLU A 31 -20.81 26.97 -1.85
CA GLU A 31 -20.40 28.37 -2.11
C GLU A 31 -20.96 29.35 -1.07
N LYS A 32 -22.06 29.00 -0.39
CA LYS A 32 -22.61 29.82 0.69
C LYS A 32 -21.72 29.78 1.94
N ASP A 33 -21.16 28.61 2.25
CA ASP A 33 -20.24 28.43 3.38
C ASP A 33 -18.95 29.26 3.21
N THR A 34 -18.55 29.53 1.95
CA THR A 34 -17.27 30.17 1.62
C THR A 34 -17.36 31.68 1.42
N LYS A 35 -18.57 32.26 1.43
CA LYS A 35 -18.87 33.64 0.99
C LYS A 35 -17.99 34.74 1.61
N ASN A 36 -17.48 34.54 2.84
CA ASN A 36 -16.59 35.46 3.54
C ASN A 36 -15.33 34.77 4.09
N HIS A 37 -14.99 33.61 3.54
CA HIS A 37 -13.93 32.73 4.01
C HIS A 37 -13.00 32.37 2.85
N PRO A 38 -12.20 33.33 2.34
CA PRO A 38 -11.30 33.10 1.20
C PRO A 38 -10.30 31.97 1.46
N GLU A 39 -9.95 31.71 2.71
CA GLU A 39 -9.08 30.62 3.14
C GLU A 39 -9.63 29.23 2.78
N ILE A 40 -10.95 29.05 2.68
CA ILE A 40 -11.60 27.76 2.36
C ILE A 40 -12.46 27.83 1.08
N ALA A 41 -12.40 28.94 0.35
CA ALA A 41 -13.18 29.12 -0.85
C ALA A 41 -12.77 28.17 -1.98
N PHE A 42 -13.75 27.76 -2.79
CA PHE A 42 -13.52 27.12 -4.08
C PHE A 42 -12.78 28.09 -5.02
N PRO A 43 -11.97 27.58 -5.97
CA PRO A 43 -11.19 28.46 -6.84
C PRO A 43 -12.10 29.21 -7.82
N ASN A 44 -11.92 30.52 -7.92
CA ASN A 44 -12.47 31.36 -8.97
C ASN A 44 -11.41 31.61 -10.04
N GLY A 45 -11.29 30.67 -10.99
CA GLY A 45 -10.19 30.60 -11.96
C GLY A 45 -8.92 29.92 -11.42
N VAL A 46 -7.97 29.63 -12.30
CA VAL A 46 -6.71 28.95 -11.93
C VAL A 46 -5.67 29.99 -11.50
N LYS A 47 -5.55 30.21 -10.19
CA LYS A 47 -4.44 30.98 -9.59
C LYS A 47 -3.45 30.01 -8.95
N VAL A 48 -2.27 29.87 -9.56
CA VAL A 48 -1.19 29.01 -9.04
C VAL A 48 -0.27 29.85 -8.16
N SER A 49 0.07 29.35 -6.97
CA SER A 49 1.07 29.99 -6.12
C SER A 49 2.41 30.10 -6.86
N THR A 50 2.94 31.32 -6.93
CA THR A 50 4.27 31.60 -7.50
C THR A 50 5.40 31.30 -6.52
N ALA A 51 5.08 31.00 -5.26
CA ALA A 51 6.06 30.64 -4.25
C ALA A 51 6.87 29.41 -4.70
N LYS A 52 8.19 29.46 -4.42
CA LYS A 52 9.09 28.35 -4.71
C LYS A 52 8.83 27.17 -3.77
N CYS A 53 8.42 27.42 -2.53
CA CYS A 53 8.15 26.39 -1.53
C CYS A 53 6.74 26.52 -0.98
N LYS A 54 6.22 25.40 -0.45
CA LYS A 54 5.04 25.43 0.42
C LYS A 54 5.39 26.14 1.73
N SER A 55 4.41 26.83 2.31
CA SER A 55 4.53 27.43 3.64
C SER A 55 4.78 26.34 4.68
N TYR A 56 5.58 26.66 5.70
CA TYR A 56 6.06 25.74 6.72
C TYR A 56 5.99 26.39 8.11
N PRO A 57 5.81 25.63 9.20
CA PRO A 57 5.79 26.18 10.55
C PRO A 57 6.99 27.09 10.83
N GLY A 58 6.70 28.31 11.28
CA GLY A 58 7.70 29.35 11.58
C GLY A 58 7.92 30.38 10.47
N ASP A 59 7.37 30.18 9.28
CA ASP A 59 7.40 31.20 8.22
C ASP A 59 6.46 32.36 8.53
N SER A 60 6.75 33.53 7.94
CA SER A 60 5.88 34.71 8.06
C SER A 60 4.53 34.55 7.35
N ASP A 61 4.42 33.61 6.41
CA ASP A 61 3.18 33.28 5.70
C ASP A 61 2.45 32.05 6.28
N TRP A 62 2.97 31.45 7.35
CA TRP A 62 2.31 30.34 8.05
C TRP A 62 1.08 30.85 8.81
N PRO A 63 -0.07 30.16 8.79
CA PRO A 63 -1.25 30.66 9.48
C PRO A 63 -1.04 30.79 11.00
N THR A 64 -1.56 31.88 11.57
CA THR A 64 -1.49 32.13 13.01
C THR A 64 -2.36 31.14 13.80
N GLU A 65 -2.16 31.08 15.12
CA GLU A 65 -2.99 30.23 15.99
C GLU A 65 -4.47 30.60 15.91
N GLU A 66 -4.82 31.88 15.78
CA GLU A 66 -6.20 32.35 15.59
C GLU A 66 -6.79 31.83 14.27
N GLN A 67 -6.01 31.82 13.18
CA GLN A 67 -6.47 31.30 11.89
C GLN A 67 -6.67 29.78 11.95
N TRP A 68 -5.77 29.03 12.61
CA TRP A 68 -5.95 27.61 12.87
C TRP A 68 -7.18 27.31 13.75
N ASN A 69 -7.43 28.13 14.78
CA ASN A 69 -8.60 28.01 15.63
C ASN A 69 -9.91 28.29 14.87
N ALA A 70 -9.91 29.30 13.98
CA ALA A 70 -11.05 29.60 13.10
C ALA A 70 -11.31 28.46 12.10
N PHE A 71 -10.25 27.88 11.53
CA PHE A 71 -10.36 26.71 10.67
C PHE A 71 -10.92 25.50 11.43
N ASN A 72 -10.44 25.24 12.65
CA ASN A 72 -10.95 24.17 13.51
C ASN A 72 -12.45 24.33 13.83
N LYS A 73 -12.88 25.57 14.09
CA LYS A 73 -14.31 25.88 14.31
C LYS A 73 -15.14 25.53 13.08
N THR A 74 -14.63 25.80 11.87
CA THR A 74 -15.30 25.46 10.61
C THR A 74 -15.35 23.94 10.37
N LEU A 75 -14.34 23.20 10.83
CA LEU A 75 -14.30 21.74 10.86
C LEU A 75 -15.17 21.11 11.97
N GLY A 76 -15.86 21.92 12.79
CA GLY A 76 -16.64 21.42 13.91
C GLY A 76 -15.80 20.73 15.00
N GLY A 77 -14.55 21.17 15.19
CA GLY A 77 -13.64 20.61 16.20
C GLY A 77 -12.78 19.43 15.72
N ASN A 78 -12.81 19.08 14.44
CA ASN A 78 -12.09 17.93 13.88
C ASN A 78 -10.65 18.25 13.41
N LEU A 79 -10.00 19.26 14.00
CA LEU A 79 -8.58 19.55 13.80
C LEU A 79 -7.76 19.07 15.00
N ILE A 80 -6.74 18.26 14.74
CA ILE A 80 -5.82 17.69 15.72
C ILE A 80 -4.46 18.35 15.55
N LYS A 81 -3.85 18.79 16.66
CA LYS A 81 -2.42 19.11 16.72
C LYS A 81 -1.71 17.83 17.20
N PRO A 82 -1.10 17.05 16.30
CA PRO A 82 -0.61 15.72 16.64
C PRO A 82 0.58 15.78 17.61
N VAL A 83 0.68 14.75 18.44
CA VAL A 83 1.82 14.51 19.32
C VAL A 83 2.48 13.20 18.88
N PRO A 84 3.81 13.14 18.70
CA PRO A 84 4.48 11.90 18.34
C PRO A 84 4.18 10.78 19.33
N LEU A 85 3.79 9.62 18.81
CA LEU A 85 3.38 8.47 19.63
C LEU A 85 4.45 8.05 20.65
N ALA A 86 5.74 8.18 20.29
CA ALA A 86 6.88 7.84 21.13
C ALA A 86 7.32 8.94 22.11
N LEU A 87 6.68 10.12 22.14
CA LEU A 87 7.05 11.20 23.05
C LEU A 87 7.14 10.77 24.53
N PRO A 88 6.29 9.86 25.05
CA PRO A 88 6.40 9.39 26.44
C PRO A 88 7.69 8.64 26.79
N CYS A 89 8.54 8.29 25.81
CA CYS A 89 9.86 7.71 26.04
C CYS A 89 10.96 8.72 26.35
N TYR A 90 10.67 10.02 26.25
CA TYR A 90 11.66 11.09 26.36
C TYR A 90 11.45 11.90 27.64
N ALA A 91 12.54 12.42 28.22
CA ALA A 91 12.48 13.24 29.42
C ALA A 91 11.65 14.51 29.20
N GLY A 92 10.82 14.86 30.19
CA GLY A 92 9.91 16.00 30.14
C GLY A 92 8.57 15.70 30.81
N GLU A 93 7.61 16.62 30.70
CA GLU A 93 6.29 16.48 31.32
C GLU A 93 5.49 15.29 30.79
N SER A 94 5.71 14.90 29.54
CA SER A 94 5.02 13.76 28.89
C SER A 94 5.67 12.40 29.19
N TYR A 95 6.81 12.35 29.91
CA TYR A 95 7.52 11.11 30.18
C TYR A 95 6.64 10.11 30.94
N ASN A 96 6.53 8.89 30.43
CA ASN A 96 5.80 7.81 31.07
C ASN A 96 6.47 6.46 30.81
N ALA A 97 7.16 5.93 31.83
CA ALA A 97 7.93 4.69 31.72
C ALA A 97 7.09 3.48 31.29
N THR A 98 5.86 3.35 31.81
CA THR A 98 4.95 2.24 31.49
C THR A 98 4.51 2.28 30.02
N THR A 99 4.14 3.48 29.55
CA THR A 99 3.75 3.71 28.15
C THR A 99 4.93 3.47 27.22
N CYS A 100 6.10 4.00 27.57
CA CYS A 100 7.32 3.77 26.78
C CYS A 100 7.65 2.28 26.65
N ALA A 101 7.64 1.54 27.77
CA ALA A 101 7.90 0.10 27.75
C ALA A 101 6.85 -0.67 26.92
N SER A 102 5.59 -0.22 26.90
CA SER A 102 4.55 -0.79 26.04
C SER A 102 4.84 -0.51 24.56
N LEU A 103 5.21 0.72 24.21
CA LEU A 103 5.56 1.10 22.85
C LEU A 103 6.78 0.33 22.36
N GLN A 104 7.83 0.18 23.17
CA GLN A 104 9.01 -0.62 22.81
C GLN A 104 8.66 -2.07 22.45
N ARG A 105 7.69 -2.69 23.14
CA ARG A 105 7.25 -4.06 22.84
C ARG A 105 6.36 -4.15 21.61
N ASN A 106 5.57 -3.13 21.34
CA ASN A 106 4.49 -3.16 20.33
C ASN A 106 4.76 -2.26 19.12
N TRP A 107 5.96 -1.68 18.99
CA TRP A 107 6.30 -0.75 17.91
C TRP A 107 6.26 -1.41 16.53
N GLU A 108 6.51 -2.71 16.44
CA GLU A 108 6.40 -3.43 15.17
C GLU A 108 4.98 -3.97 14.92
N THR A 109 3.99 -3.51 15.70
CA THR A 109 2.59 -3.93 15.54
C THR A 109 1.79 -2.85 14.82
N SER A 110 1.11 -3.20 13.72
CA SER A 110 0.35 -2.23 12.92
C SER A 110 -0.76 -1.52 13.69
N THR A 111 -1.41 -2.20 14.64
CA THR A 111 -2.45 -1.60 15.50
C THR A 111 -1.94 -0.47 16.37
N THR A 112 -0.65 -0.44 16.69
CA THR A 112 -0.02 0.67 17.41
C THR A 112 0.00 1.95 16.57
N HIS A 113 0.05 1.82 15.24
CA HIS A 113 0.27 2.96 14.34
C HIS A 113 -1.00 3.43 13.62
N PHE A 114 -1.86 2.53 13.12
CA PHE A 114 -2.96 2.97 12.26
C PHE A 114 -4.06 3.74 12.99
N VAL A 115 -4.19 3.55 14.31
CA VAL A 115 -5.15 4.28 15.16
C VAL A 115 -4.66 5.66 15.56
N ASP A 116 -3.37 5.95 15.35
CA ASP A 116 -2.77 7.24 15.66
C ASP A 116 -2.79 8.15 14.42
N PRO A 117 -3.22 9.42 14.52
CA PRO A 117 -3.35 10.31 13.37
C PRO A 117 -2.02 10.69 12.72
N ALA A 118 -0.90 10.58 13.42
CA ALA A 118 0.41 11.10 13.01
C ALA A 118 1.46 10.02 12.73
N SER A 119 1.32 8.88 13.39
CA SER A 119 2.27 7.78 13.37
C SER A 119 2.40 7.13 11.99
N MET A 120 3.59 6.72 11.61
CA MET A 120 3.87 5.99 10.35
C MET A 120 4.45 4.62 10.70
N MET A 121 4.05 3.58 9.96
CA MET A 121 4.55 2.22 10.18
C MET A 121 5.99 2.05 9.72
N ASN A 122 6.46 2.91 8.81
CA ASN A 122 7.84 2.94 8.33
C ASN A 122 8.54 4.25 8.71
N PRO A 123 9.13 4.35 9.92
CA PRO A 123 9.53 5.63 10.50
C PRO A 123 10.74 6.31 9.84
N PHE A 124 11.56 5.61 9.05
CA PHE A 124 12.66 6.30 8.34
C PHE A 124 12.15 7.29 7.31
N THR A 125 10.95 7.04 6.76
CA THR A 125 10.32 7.94 5.79
C THR A 125 10.04 9.32 6.38
N ILE A 126 9.99 9.44 7.72
CA ILE A 126 9.90 10.69 8.47
C ILE A 126 11.18 11.03 9.25
N GLY A 127 12.31 10.39 8.88
CA GLY A 127 13.63 10.68 9.42
C GLY A 127 13.96 10.03 10.76
N ASN A 128 13.19 9.03 11.22
CA ASN A 128 13.39 8.36 12.52
C ASN A 128 13.44 9.31 13.72
N GLY A 129 12.78 10.48 13.61
CA GLY A 129 12.99 11.58 14.55
C GLY A 129 12.54 11.27 15.98
N CYS A 130 11.50 10.45 16.16
CA CYS A 130 10.96 10.13 17.47
C CYS A 130 10.52 8.67 17.53
N LEU A 131 11.37 7.82 18.10
CA LEU A 131 11.21 6.38 18.24
C LEU A 131 11.20 5.98 19.72
N PRO A 132 10.57 4.85 20.09
CA PRO A 132 10.70 4.35 21.46
C PRO A 132 12.17 4.09 21.81
N THR A 133 12.61 4.62 22.94
CA THR A 133 14.03 4.61 23.36
C THR A 133 14.17 4.27 24.83
N SER A 134 15.26 3.59 25.18
CA SER A 134 15.69 3.40 26.58
C SER A 134 16.51 4.58 27.11
N ASP A 135 17.10 5.39 26.21
CA ASP A 135 17.75 6.63 26.57
C ASP A 135 16.72 7.76 26.63
N LYS A 136 16.24 8.04 27.84
CA LYS A 136 15.31 9.14 28.10
C LYS A 136 15.87 10.53 27.76
N ASN A 137 17.19 10.68 27.66
CA ASN A 137 17.83 11.96 27.36
C ASN A 137 18.05 12.17 25.86
N ALA A 138 17.71 11.18 25.03
CA ALA A 138 17.64 11.36 23.58
C ALA A 138 16.67 12.51 23.22
N LYS A 139 16.71 12.98 21.98
CA LYS A 139 15.81 14.04 21.50
C LYS A 139 14.73 13.43 20.61
N CYS A 140 13.46 13.70 20.92
CA CYS A 140 12.33 13.44 20.03
C CYS A 140 12.25 14.59 19.01
N VAL A 141 12.69 14.33 17.79
CA VAL A 141 12.61 15.26 16.66
C VAL A 141 11.27 15.10 15.96
N THR A 142 10.56 16.21 15.76
CA THR A 142 9.16 16.21 15.28
C THR A 142 8.99 16.74 13.87
N ASP A 143 10.08 17.18 13.22
CA ASP A 143 10.08 17.85 11.92
C ASP A 143 9.46 17.01 10.79
N GLY A 144 9.44 15.67 10.93
CA GLY A 144 8.82 14.77 9.95
C GLY A 144 7.32 14.52 10.12
N TYR A 145 6.70 15.05 11.17
CA TYR A 145 5.27 14.90 11.41
C TYR A 145 4.47 16.04 10.78
N ALA A 146 3.19 15.76 10.49
CA ALA A 146 2.26 16.81 10.09
C ALA A 146 2.12 17.85 11.22
N ALA A 147 1.99 19.13 10.86
CA ALA A 147 1.75 20.19 11.84
C ALA A 147 0.32 20.12 12.41
N TYR A 148 -0.64 19.74 11.55
CA TYR A 148 -2.03 19.52 11.91
C TYR A 148 -2.61 18.34 11.13
N VAL A 149 -3.61 17.68 11.71
CA VAL A 149 -4.35 16.58 11.09
C VAL A 149 -5.85 16.88 11.14
N VAL A 150 -6.54 16.76 10.01
CA VAL A 150 -7.99 16.79 9.94
C VAL A 150 -8.53 15.38 10.12
N ASP A 151 -9.29 15.14 11.18
CA ASP A 151 -10.07 13.92 11.38
C ASP A 151 -11.28 13.93 10.44
N ALA A 152 -11.12 13.31 9.27
CA ALA A 152 -12.16 13.31 8.26
C ALA A 152 -13.29 12.36 8.65
N ARG A 153 -14.52 12.89 8.69
CA ARG A 153 -15.75 12.14 8.98
C ARG A 153 -16.87 12.41 7.97
N THR A 154 -16.73 13.47 7.20
CA THR A 154 -17.68 13.89 6.16
C THR A 154 -16.89 14.39 4.95
N VAL A 155 -17.56 14.48 3.80
CA VAL A 155 -16.97 15.10 2.60
C VAL A 155 -16.59 16.55 2.88
N LYS A 156 -17.40 17.30 3.63
CA LYS A 156 -17.12 18.70 4.01
C LYS A 156 -15.77 18.86 4.72
N HIS A 157 -15.36 17.96 5.63
CA HIS A 157 -14.05 18.05 6.28
C HIS A 157 -12.90 17.96 5.26
N ILE A 158 -13.03 17.07 4.28
CA ILE A 158 -12.03 16.86 3.24
C ILE A 158 -11.97 18.08 2.32
N GLN A 159 -13.12 18.60 1.89
CA GLN A 159 -13.20 19.80 1.05
C GLN A 159 -12.60 21.03 1.74
N LEU A 160 -12.90 21.21 3.04
CA LEU A 160 -12.32 22.28 3.85
C LEU A 160 -10.79 22.17 3.90
N ALA A 161 -10.24 20.99 4.16
CA ALA A 161 -8.79 20.77 4.20
C ALA A 161 -8.10 21.01 2.84
N VAL A 162 -8.71 20.52 1.76
CA VAL A 162 -8.21 20.72 0.38
C VAL A 162 -8.16 22.21 0.05
N ASN A 163 -9.27 22.94 0.26
CA ASN A 163 -9.33 24.36 -0.04
C ASN A 163 -8.39 25.18 0.88
N PHE A 164 -8.34 24.87 2.18
CA PHE A 164 -7.45 25.53 3.12
C PHE A 164 -5.97 25.38 2.75
N ALA A 165 -5.52 24.15 2.50
CA ALA A 165 -4.14 23.91 2.13
C ALA A 165 -3.77 24.58 0.80
N ARG A 166 -4.65 24.54 -0.21
CA ARG A 166 -4.42 25.21 -1.49
C ARG A 166 -4.33 26.72 -1.33
N ASN A 167 -5.29 27.32 -0.64
CA ASN A 167 -5.41 28.78 -0.56
C ASN A 167 -4.38 29.39 0.41
N GLN A 168 -3.86 28.62 1.36
CA GLN A 168 -2.78 29.03 2.29
C GLN A 168 -1.39 28.53 1.86
N ASN A 169 -1.25 27.93 0.67
CA ASN A 169 0.02 27.38 0.17
C ASN A 169 0.70 26.35 1.11
N ILE A 170 -0.10 25.59 1.87
CA ILE A 170 0.40 24.57 2.81
C ILE A 170 0.55 23.25 2.07
N ARG A 171 1.57 22.46 2.44
CA ARG A 171 1.70 21.07 1.96
C ARG A 171 0.52 20.25 2.47
N LEU A 172 -0.25 19.65 1.56
CA LEU A 172 -1.33 18.72 1.92
C LEU A 172 -0.80 17.28 1.87
N THR A 173 -1.09 16.48 2.89
CA THR A 173 -0.84 15.04 2.90
C THR A 173 -2.13 14.27 3.14
N ILE A 174 -2.18 13.01 2.71
CA ILE A 174 -3.36 12.16 2.89
C ILE A 174 -2.89 10.87 3.57
N LYS A 175 -3.42 10.61 4.77
CA LYS A 175 -3.14 9.39 5.53
C LYS A 175 -4.41 8.57 5.68
N ASN A 176 -4.34 7.33 5.23
CA ASN A 176 -5.28 6.29 5.66
C ASN A 176 -4.70 5.60 6.90
N THR A 177 -3.89 4.56 6.70
CA THR A 177 -3.35 3.72 7.78
C THR A 177 -1.92 4.06 8.19
N GLY A 178 -1.15 4.74 7.33
CA GLY A 178 0.29 4.98 7.53
C GLY A 178 1.19 3.78 7.16
N HIS A 179 0.69 2.85 6.34
CA HIS A 179 1.39 1.63 5.89
C HIS A 179 2.43 1.88 4.79
N ASP A 180 2.41 3.04 4.15
CA ASP A 180 3.20 3.33 2.95
C ASP A 180 4.72 3.18 3.16
N PHE A 181 5.38 2.38 2.31
CA PHE A 181 6.81 2.10 2.42
C PHE A 181 7.72 3.26 1.96
N LEU A 182 7.20 4.20 1.16
CA LEU A 182 7.98 5.29 0.54
C LEU A 182 7.78 6.64 1.26
N GLY A 183 6.85 6.72 2.22
CA GLY A 183 6.49 7.94 2.94
C GLY A 183 5.41 8.79 2.28
N ARG A 184 4.68 8.28 1.28
CA ARG A 184 3.69 9.06 0.51
C ARG A 184 2.51 9.57 1.35
N SER A 185 2.24 8.97 2.51
CA SER A 185 1.24 9.44 3.47
C SER A 185 1.78 10.39 4.54
N ALA A 186 3.05 10.77 4.46
CA ALA A 186 3.74 11.60 5.45
C ALA A 186 4.21 12.94 4.85
N GLY A 187 4.52 13.89 5.74
CA GLY A 187 5.10 15.16 5.35
C GLY A 187 5.28 16.11 6.52
N GLY A 188 6.52 16.48 6.77
CA GLY A 188 6.90 17.51 7.72
C GLY A 188 6.16 18.82 7.47
N GLY A 189 5.63 19.43 8.54
CA GLY A 189 4.96 20.72 8.47
C GLY A 189 3.67 20.76 7.64
N SER A 190 3.11 19.59 7.28
CA SER A 190 1.91 19.50 6.44
C SER A 190 0.60 19.66 7.23
N LEU A 191 -0.48 19.94 6.50
CA LEU A 191 -1.84 19.61 6.92
C LEU A 191 -2.16 18.20 6.38
N SER A 192 -2.42 17.24 7.26
CA SER A 192 -2.79 15.87 6.88
C SER A 192 -4.30 15.69 6.90
N ILE A 193 -4.86 15.03 5.88
CA ILE A 193 -6.23 14.52 5.89
C ILE A 193 -6.17 13.06 6.34
N TRP A 194 -6.76 12.76 7.50
CA TRP A 194 -6.81 11.40 8.03
C TRP A 194 -8.16 10.76 7.72
N THR A 195 -8.18 9.83 6.75
CA THR A 195 -9.41 9.19 6.26
C THR A 195 -9.81 7.94 7.05
N HIS A 196 -9.02 7.54 8.04
CA HIS A 196 -9.17 6.29 8.79
C HIS A 196 -10.57 6.11 9.39
N ASN A 197 -11.19 7.17 9.91
CA ASN A 197 -12.46 7.08 10.62
C ASN A 197 -13.70 7.04 9.71
N VAL A 198 -13.53 7.08 8.38
CA VAL A 198 -14.62 6.94 7.42
C VAL A 198 -14.78 5.45 7.07
N LYS A 199 -15.62 4.73 7.82
CA LYS A 199 -15.61 3.25 7.90
C LYS A 199 -16.85 2.53 7.35
N ASP A 200 -17.81 3.24 6.77
CA ASP A 200 -19.05 2.62 6.31
C ASP A 200 -18.84 1.63 5.16
N MET A 201 -19.69 0.59 5.14
CA MET A 201 -19.73 -0.46 4.13
C MET A 201 -21.18 -0.84 3.83
N ALA A 202 -21.50 -1.12 2.57
CA ALA A 202 -22.83 -1.58 2.15
C ALA A 202 -22.72 -2.68 1.10
N TYR A 203 -23.63 -3.66 1.14
CA TYR A 203 -23.71 -4.73 0.15
C TYR A 203 -24.87 -4.47 -0.82
N HIS A 204 -24.62 -4.74 -2.10
CA HIS A 204 -25.59 -4.58 -3.17
C HIS A 204 -25.73 -5.91 -3.90
N GLU A 205 -26.92 -6.51 -3.83
CA GLU A 205 -27.22 -7.78 -4.51
C GLU A 205 -27.03 -7.68 -6.03
N SER A 206 -27.37 -6.52 -6.60
CA SER A 206 -27.11 -6.21 -8.00
C SER A 206 -26.95 -4.70 -8.19
N VAL A 207 -25.89 -4.28 -8.87
CA VAL A 207 -25.69 -2.92 -9.38
C VAL A 207 -25.46 -2.97 -10.88
N THR A 208 -25.83 -1.90 -11.59
CA THR A 208 -25.51 -1.72 -13.01
C THR A 208 -24.72 -0.42 -13.18
N ILE A 209 -23.44 -0.53 -13.53
CA ILE A 209 -22.52 0.60 -13.72
C ILE A 209 -21.67 0.34 -14.97
N GLY A 210 -21.80 1.21 -15.98
CA GLY A 210 -21.23 0.95 -17.30
C GLY A 210 -21.73 -0.40 -17.85
N ASN A 211 -20.81 -1.28 -18.24
CA ASN A 211 -21.12 -2.61 -18.76
C ASN A 211 -21.22 -3.70 -17.67
N TYR A 212 -20.98 -3.35 -16.40
CA TYR A 212 -21.04 -4.32 -15.31
C TYR A 212 -22.46 -4.44 -14.77
N THR A 213 -22.95 -5.66 -14.62
CA THR A 213 -24.15 -5.99 -13.82
C THR A 213 -23.85 -7.17 -12.91
N GLY A 214 -23.96 -6.99 -11.60
CA GLY A 214 -23.62 -8.04 -10.63
C GLY A 214 -23.55 -7.55 -9.19
N LYS A 215 -23.11 -8.44 -8.30
CA LYS A 215 -22.94 -8.18 -6.87
C LYS A 215 -21.85 -7.15 -6.64
N ALA A 216 -22.08 -6.19 -5.76
CA ALA A 216 -21.08 -5.19 -5.43
C ALA A 216 -21.12 -4.81 -3.94
N VAL A 217 -20.09 -4.10 -3.49
CA VAL A 217 -20.04 -3.48 -2.18
C VAL A 217 -19.64 -2.02 -2.31
N SER A 218 -20.28 -1.13 -1.55
CA SER A 218 -19.73 0.21 -1.30
C SER A 218 -18.78 0.13 -0.12
N LEU A 219 -17.56 0.66 -0.26
CA LEU A 219 -16.57 0.72 0.82
C LEU A 219 -16.07 2.15 0.97
N ALA A 220 -16.08 2.68 2.20
CA ALA A 220 -15.55 3.99 2.52
C ALA A 220 -14.01 4.00 2.65
N ALA A 221 -13.40 5.19 2.52
CA ALA A 221 -11.94 5.39 2.42
C ALA A 221 -11.13 4.76 3.56
N GLY A 222 -11.69 4.74 4.78
CA GLY A 222 -11.03 4.20 5.96
C GLY A 222 -11.07 2.68 6.07
N VAL A 223 -11.90 1.99 5.28
CA VAL A 223 -12.08 0.52 5.36
C VAL A 223 -10.74 -0.19 5.14
N GLN A 224 -10.40 -1.10 6.06
CA GLN A 224 -9.18 -1.90 6.04
C GLN A 224 -9.48 -3.35 5.63
N ALA A 225 -8.44 -4.13 5.31
CA ALA A 225 -8.61 -5.54 4.91
C ALA A 225 -9.42 -6.36 5.93
N PHE A 226 -9.12 -6.23 7.22
CA PHE A 226 -9.87 -6.96 8.27
C PHE A 226 -11.36 -6.59 8.30
N ASP A 227 -11.71 -5.34 7.96
CA ASP A 227 -13.10 -4.90 7.86
C ASP A 227 -13.79 -5.63 6.70
N VAL A 228 -13.14 -5.69 5.53
CA VAL A 228 -13.65 -6.39 4.33
C VAL A 228 -13.85 -7.88 4.60
N TYR A 229 -12.86 -8.55 5.19
CA TYR A 229 -12.94 -9.99 5.49
C TYR A 229 -14.06 -10.33 6.47
N ARG A 230 -14.32 -9.46 7.44
CA ARG A 230 -15.46 -9.62 8.35
C ARG A 230 -16.79 -9.33 7.66
N PHE A 231 -16.83 -8.29 6.84
CA PHE A 231 -18.04 -7.80 6.17
C PHE A 231 -18.60 -8.77 5.13
N GLN A 232 -17.74 -9.47 4.38
CA GLN A 232 -18.19 -10.36 3.29
C GLN A 232 -18.91 -11.63 3.78
N ASN A 233 -18.59 -12.13 4.99
CA ASN A 233 -19.03 -13.46 5.45
C ASN A 233 -20.56 -13.61 5.53
N PRO A 234 -21.34 -12.66 6.09
CA PRO A 234 -22.79 -12.80 6.19
C PRO A 234 -23.53 -12.75 4.85
N TYR A 235 -22.87 -12.32 3.77
CA TYR A 235 -23.46 -12.17 2.44
C TYR A 235 -23.04 -13.27 1.46
N ASP A 236 -22.22 -14.24 1.90
CA ASP A 236 -21.67 -15.32 1.06
C ASP A 236 -20.98 -14.80 -0.22
N ILE A 237 -20.29 -13.67 -0.10
CA ILE A 237 -19.50 -13.05 -1.17
C ILE A 237 -18.00 -13.13 -0.87
N THR A 238 -17.20 -12.85 -1.90
CA THR A 238 -15.76 -12.62 -1.84
C THR A 238 -15.43 -11.27 -2.44
N VAL A 239 -14.68 -10.46 -1.71
CA VAL A 239 -14.18 -9.16 -2.17
C VAL A 239 -12.65 -9.20 -2.14
N ILE A 240 -11.99 -8.74 -3.20
CA ILE A 240 -10.53 -8.65 -3.23
C ILE A 240 -10.08 -7.68 -2.14
N ALA A 241 -9.15 -8.12 -1.30
CA ALA A 241 -8.56 -7.34 -0.23
C ALA A 241 -7.05 -7.60 -0.14
N PRO A 242 -6.28 -6.68 0.46
CA PRO A 242 -4.84 -6.85 0.65
C PRO A 242 -4.54 -8.00 1.63
N GLY A 243 -3.39 -8.65 1.44
CA GLY A 243 -2.94 -9.73 2.34
C GLY A 243 -2.64 -9.25 3.76
N GLY A 244 -2.01 -8.07 3.89
CA GLY A 244 -1.79 -7.42 5.18
C GLY A 244 -3.10 -6.94 5.79
N ILE A 245 -3.55 -7.56 6.88
CA ILE A 245 -4.89 -7.33 7.47
C ILE A 245 -5.16 -5.87 7.83
N SER A 246 -4.11 -5.10 8.15
CA SER A 246 -4.22 -3.70 8.56
C SER A 246 -4.14 -2.70 7.42
N VAL A 247 -3.85 -3.15 6.19
CA VAL A 247 -3.77 -2.28 5.01
C VAL A 247 -5.15 -1.67 4.74
N GLY A 248 -5.17 -0.37 4.40
CA GLY A 248 -6.39 0.32 3.99
C GLY A 248 -6.81 -0.16 2.61
N ALA A 249 -7.87 -0.98 2.53
CA ALA A 249 -8.38 -1.52 1.28
C ALA A 249 -8.76 -0.39 0.29
N MET A 250 -9.32 0.69 0.83
CA MET A 250 -9.74 1.89 0.09
C MET A 250 -8.67 3.01 0.04
N GLY A 251 -7.41 2.70 0.37
CA GLY A 251 -6.28 3.63 0.30
C GLY A 251 -5.41 3.45 -0.93
N GLY A 252 -4.09 3.60 -0.76
CA GLY A 252 -3.09 3.39 -1.82
C GLY A 252 -3.09 1.98 -2.42
N PHE A 253 -3.69 1.00 -1.73
CA PHE A 253 -3.74 -0.40 -2.19
C PHE A 253 -4.25 -0.54 -3.63
N PHE A 254 -5.53 -0.27 -3.88
CA PHE A 254 -6.10 -0.37 -5.23
C PHE A 254 -5.61 0.77 -6.14
N GLN A 255 -5.31 1.95 -5.58
CA GLN A 255 -4.97 3.13 -6.37
C GLN A 255 -3.65 2.96 -7.14
N TRP A 256 -2.75 2.12 -6.65
CA TRP A 256 -1.48 1.77 -7.29
C TRP A 256 -1.48 0.37 -7.94
N GLY A 257 -2.65 -0.28 -8.05
CA GLY A 257 -2.81 -1.63 -8.59
C GLY A 257 -3.48 -2.56 -7.57
N GLY A 258 -2.70 -3.00 -6.56
CA GLY A 258 -3.20 -3.80 -5.46
C GLY A 258 -3.28 -5.29 -5.78
N HIS A 259 -2.24 -6.05 -5.43
CA HIS A 259 -2.27 -7.52 -5.50
C HIS A 259 -2.87 -8.15 -4.23
N SER A 260 -3.34 -9.37 -4.39
CA SER A 260 -4.01 -10.21 -3.41
C SER A 260 -3.74 -11.68 -3.73
N THR A 261 -4.02 -12.58 -2.79
CA THR A 261 -4.01 -14.03 -3.00
C THR A 261 -4.93 -14.49 -4.14
N LEU A 262 -5.89 -13.64 -4.54
CA LEU A 262 -6.84 -13.91 -5.63
C LEU A 262 -6.46 -13.25 -6.97
N THR A 263 -5.28 -12.65 -7.08
CA THR A 263 -4.91 -11.83 -8.26
C THR A 263 -4.93 -12.62 -9.55
N SER A 264 -4.38 -13.83 -9.55
CA SER A 264 -4.38 -14.72 -10.73
C SER A 264 -5.78 -15.26 -11.08
N PHE A 265 -6.74 -15.14 -10.16
CA PHE A 265 -8.09 -15.67 -10.33
C PHE A 265 -9.13 -14.60 -10.68
N LEU A 266 -8.98 -13.38 -10.14
CA LEU A 266 -9.98 -12.30 -10.26
C LEU A 266 -9.39 -10.97 -10.79
N GLY A 267 -8.08 -10.89 -11.00
CA GLY A 267 -7.38 -9.65 -11.38
C GLY A 267 -6.93 -8.82 -10.17
N LEU A 268 -6.38 -7.63 -10.43
CA LEU A 268 -5.92 -6.71 -9.37
C LEU A 268 -7.10 -6.01 -8.69
N ALA A 269 -6.85 -5.40 -7.54
CA ALA A 269 -7.83 -4.57 -6.84
C ALA A 269 -8.32 -3.37 -7.69
N ALA A 270 -7.41 -2.74 -8.45
CA ALA A 270 -7.74 -1.68 -9.41
C ALA A 270 -8.76 -2.14 -10.47
N ASP A 271 -8.77 -3.43 -10.82
CA ASP A 271 -9.68 -4.00 -11.84
C ASP A 271 -11.10 -4.22 -11.30
N GLN A 272 -11.26 -4.16 -9.97
CA GLN A 272 -12.53 -4.41 -9.30
C GLN A 272 -13.37 -3.16 -9.07
N ILE A 273 -12.80 -1.97 -9.22
CA ILE A 273 -13.50 -0.71 -8.95
C ILE A 273 -14.48 -0.39 -10.08
N LEU A 274 -15.72 -0.11 -9.71
CA LEU A 274 -16.83 0.22 -10.61
C LEU A 274 -17.13 1.72 -10.64
N SER A 275 -17.00 2.41 -9.50
CA SER A 275 -17.23 3.85 -9.37
C SER A 275 -16.46 4.39 -8.15
N LEU A 276 -16.04 5.65 -8.20
CA LEU A 276 -15.26 6.34 -7.19
C LEU A 276 -15.90 7.67 -6.80
N GLN A 277 -15.95 7.94 -5.49
CA GLN A 277 -16.32 9.26 -4.96
C GLN A 277 -15.05 10.00 -4.52
N VAL A 278 -14.78 11.16 -5.11
CA VAL A 278 -13.46 11.85 -5.00
C VAL A 278 -13.64 13.33 -4.71
N VAL A 279 -12.82 13.87 -3.79
CA VAL A 279 -12.62 15.32 -3.67
C VAL A 279 -11.40 15.74 -4.47
N THR A 280 -11.59 16.57 -5.50
CA THR A 280 -10.54 17.03 -6.43
C THR A 280 -9.78 18.25 -5.89
N ALA A 281 -8.70 18.65 -6.59
CA ALA A 281 -7.81 19.73 -6.13
C ALA A 281 -8.49 21.11 -6.08
N ASP A 282 -9.56 21.29 -6.85
CA ASP A 282 -10.45 22.45 -6.80
C ASP A 282 -11.45 22.40 -5.63
N GLY A 283 -11.41 21.35 -4.80
CA GLY A 283 -12.27 21.15 -3.63
C GLY A 283 -13.64 20.54 -3.95
N ARG A 284 -13.97 20.24 -5.21
CA ARG A 284 -15.27 19.69 -5.58
C ARG A 284 -15.36 18.20 -5.26
N PHE A 285 -16.56 17.75 -4.89
CA PHE A 285 -16.88 16.34 -4.70
C PHE A 285 -17.52 15.77 -5.97
N LEU A 286 -16.87 14.78 -6.58
CA LEU A 286 -17.23 14.24 -7.89
C LEU A 286 -17.38 12.72 -7.83
N THR A 287 -18.26 12.21 -8.69
CA THR A 287 -18.29 10.80 -9.07
C THR A 287 -17.40 10.58 -10.30
N ALA A 288 -16.53 9.57 -10.24
CA ALA A 288 -15.71 9.12 -11.34
C ALA A 288 -16.02 7.64 -11.64
N ASP A 289 -16.55 7.38 -12.84
CA ASP A 289 -17.00 6.06 -13.29
C ASP A 289 -16.83 5.94 -14.83
N PRO A 290 -17.24 4.82 -15.46
CA PRO A 290 -17.13 4.64 -16.91
C PRO A 290 -17.88 5.67 -17.78
N THR A 291 -18.73 6.52 -17.19
CA THR A 291 -19.58 7.49 -17.91
C THR A 291 -19.30 8.94 -17.50
N GLN A 292 -18.78 9.18 -16.30
CA GLN A 292 -18.53 10.51 -15.73
C GLN A 292 -17.10 10.62 -15.22
N ASN A 293 -16.40 11.73 -15.51
CA ASN A 293 -15.00 11.94 -15.12
C ASN A 293 -14.10 10.72 -15.44
N GLN A 294 -14.24 10.19 -16.65
CA GLN A 294 -13.61 8.92 -17.09
C GLN A 294 -12.08 8.97 -17.04
N ASP A 295 -11.49 10.14 -17.31
CA ASP A 295 -10.07 10.43 -17.14
C ASP A 295 -9.61 10.24 -15.68
N LEU A 296 -10.38 10.77 -14.72
CA LEU A 296 -10.11 10.62 -13.29
C LEU A 296 -10.32 9.17 -12.83
N PHE A 297 -11.38 8.51 -13.33
CA PHE A 297 -11.66 7.11 -13.06
C PHE A 297 -10.52 6.20 -13.53
N TRP A 298 -10.04 6.43 -14.75
CA TRP A 298 -8.89 5.74 -15.33
C TRP A 298 -7.62 5.98 -14.51
N ALA A 299 -7.32 7.25 -14.20
CA ALA A 299 -6.08 7.63 -13.54
C ALA A 299 -5.96 7.09 -12.10
N ILE A 300 -7.04 7.12 -11.32
CA ILE A 300 -7.00 6.63 -9.93
C ILE A 300 -6.84 5.09 -9.87
N ARG A 301 -7.32 4.35 -10.88
CA ARG A 301 -7.22 2.89 -10.94
C ARG A 301 -5.87 2.45 -11.50
N GLY A 302 -4.81 2.60 -10.69
CA GLY A 302 -3.45 2.13 -11.00
C GLY A 302 -2.42 3.24 -11.21
N GLY A 303 -2.86 4.49 -11.42
CA GLY A 303 -1.98 5.65 -11.58
C GLY A 303 -1.48 6.27 -10.27
N GLY A 304 -1.89 5.71 -9.14
CA GLY A 304 -1.35 6.00 -7.83
C GLY A 304 -2.18 6.93 -6.96
N GLY A 305 -2.24 6.60 -5.67
CA GLY A 305 -2.92 7.39 -4.67
C GLY A 305 -2.12 8.61 -4.21
N GLY A 306 -2.83 9.62 -3.73
CA GLY A 306 -2.24 10.85 -3.19
C GLY A 306 -1.87 11.90 -4.23
N THR A 307 -2.27 11.75 -5.51
CA THR A 307 -1.93 12.70 -6.58
C THR A 307 -3.14 13.24 -7.37
N PHE A 308 -4.22 12.48 -7.55
CA PHE A 308 -5.36 12.93 -8.38
C PHE A 308 -6.53 13.53 -7.57
N GLY A 309 -6.60 13.23 -6.27
CA GLY A 309 -7.71 13.62 -5.40
C GLY A 309 -7.72 12.81 -4.10
N VAL A 310 -8.65 13.15 -3.22
CA VAL A 310 -8.94 12.37 -2.00
C VAL A 310 -10.12 11.44 -2.30
N VAL A 311 -9.85 10.15 -2.44
CA VAL A 311 -10.91 9.13 -2.53
C VAL A 311 -11.63 9.04 -1.19
N THR A 312 -12.96 9.08 -1.22
CA THR A 312 -13.85 9.04 -0.03
C THR A 312 -14.60 7.72 0.08
N SER A 313 -15.01 7.14 -1.05
CA SER A 313 -15.60 5.80 -1.14
C SER A 313 -15.48 5.25 -2.57
N ALA A 314 -15.75 3.97 -2.73
CA ALA A 314 -15.92 3.33 -4.04
C ALA A 314 -16.98 2.23 -4.01
N ILE A 315 -17.51 1.95 -5.19
CA ILE A 315 -18.27 0.73 -5.46
C ILE A 315 -17.31 -0.29 -6.05
N TRP A 316 -17.23 -1.46 -5.43
CA TRP A 316 -16.25 -2.52 -5.68
C TRP A 316 -16.99 -3.80 -6.08
N LYS A 317 -16.53 -4.51 -7.11
CA LYS A 317 -17.08 -5.83 -7.48
C LYS A 317 -17.05 -6.79 -6.29
N ALA A 318 -18.14 -7.54 -6.10
CA ALA A 318 -18.20 -8.66 -5.20
C ALA A 318 -18.45 -9.94 -6.01
N HIS A 319 -17.79 -11.02 -5.61
CA HIS A 319 -17.80 -12.29 -6.30
C HIS A 319 -18.54 -13.33 -5.46
N PRO A 320 -19.14 -14.37 -6.06
CA PRO A 320 -19.61 -15.52 -5.29
C PRO A 320 -18.47 -16.11 -4.45
N LYS A 321 -18.82 -16.66 -3.29
CA LYS A 321 -17.90 -17.48 -2.50
C LYS A 321 -17.43 -18.70 -3.29
N PHE A 322 -16.16 -19.04 -3.16
CA PHE A 322 -15.55 -20.23 -3.75
C PHE A 322 -14.62 -20.92 -2.74
N PRO A 323 -14.43 -22.25 -2.86
CA PRO A 323 -13.53 -22.98 -2.00
C PRO A 323 -12.07 -22.63 -2.30
N ILE A 324 -11.22 -22.77 -1.29
CA ILE A 324 -9.79 -22.47 -1.40
C ILE A 324 -8.97 -23.50 -0.63
N SER A 325 -7.83 -23.90 -1.21
CA SER A 325 -6.92 -24.84 -0.58
C SER A 325 -5.50 -24.27 -0.53
N SER A 326 -4.84 -24.42 0.61
CA SER A 326 -3.48 -23.90 0.81
C SER A 326 -2.53 -24.98 1.33
N SER A 327 -1.26 -24.88 0.99
CA SER A 327 -0.21 -25.75 1.53
C SER A 327 1.10 -24.97 1.67
N SER A 328 2.12 -25.59 2.27
CA SER A 328 3.42 -24.95 2.42
C SER A 328 4.54 -25.96 2.36
N ILE A 329 5.70 -25.53 1.85
CA ILE A 329 6.95 -26.28 1.85
C ILE A 329 8.05 -25.41 2.45
N ALA A 330 9.07 -26.06 3.03
CA ALA A 330 10.25 -25.40 3.53
C ALA A 330 11.46 -26.33 3.45
N PHE A 331 12.62 -25.77 3.20
CA PHE A 331 13.91 -26.47 3.26
C PHE A 331 15.04 -25.48 3.55
N SER A 332 16.15 -25.98 4.08
CA SER A 332 17.23 -25.14 4.63
C SER A 332 18.59 -25.82 4.49
N THR A 333 19.64 -25.02 4.34
CA THR A 333 21.03 -25.50 4.42
C THR A 333 21.48 -25.70 5.87
N GLN A 334 20.69 -25.25 6.85
CA GLN A 334 20.91 -25.44 8.28
C GLN A 334 19.75 -26.26 8.86
N GLY A 335 20.06 -27.39 9.51
CA GLY A 335 19.05 -28.32 9.99
C GLY A 335 18.69 -28.12 11.46
N THR A 336 17.39 -28.05 11.75
CA THR A 336 16.80 -28.72 12.91
C THR A 336 15.68 -29.63 12.40
N GLY A 337 15.93 -30.94 12.28
CA GLY A 337 14.93 -31.94 11.89
C GLY A 337 14.87 -32.35 10.40
N THR A 338 15.45 -31.59 9.47
CA THR A 338 15.75 -32.03 8.09
C THR A 338 17.26 -32.11 7.88
N SER A 339 17.75 -33.10 7.12
CA SER A 339 19.17 -33.20 6.77
C SER A 339 19.64 -31.86 6.15
N ALA A 340 20.71 -31.28 6.70
CA ALA A 340 21.25 -30.02 6.22
C ALA A 340 21.63 -30.14 4.73
N LEU A 341 21.02 -29.30 3.88
CA LEU A 341 21.29 -29.30 2.45
C LEU A 341 22.62 -28.61 2.15
N SER A 342 23.34 -29.08 1.12
CA SER A 342 24.40 -28.25 0.52
C SER A 342 23.77 -27.03 -0.16
N VAL A 343 24.53 -25.94 -0.28
CA VAL A 343 24.08 -24.71 -0.97
C VAL A 343 23.64 -25.00 -2.40
N GLU A 344 24.36 -25.86 -3.14
CA GLU A 344 23.95 -26.24 -4.50
C GLU A 344 22.65 -27.05 -4.53
N THR A 345 22.44 -27.94 -3.56
CA THR A 345 21.17 -28.69 -3.45
C THR A 345 20.02 -27.74 -3.15
N PHE A 346 20.23 -26.76 -2.27
CA PHE A 346 19.25 -25.72 -1.97
C PHE A 346 18.83 -24.95 -3.23
N TRP A 347 19.78 -24.48 -4.05
CA TRP A 347 19.45 -23.76 -5.29
C TRP A 347 18.83 -24.62 -6.38
N LYS A 348 19.14 -25.92 -6.44
CA LYS A 348 18.37 -26.86 -7.28
C LYS A 348 16.91 -26.90 -6.85
N GLY A 349 16.62 -26.85 -5.55
CA GLY A 349 15.27 -26.73 -5.01
C GLY A 349 14.54 -25.47 -5.40
N ILE A 350 15.22 -24.32 -5.29
CA ILE A 350 14.67 -23.04 -5.75
C ILE A 350 14.35 -23.10 -7.24
N ARG A 351 15.23 -23.69 -8.06
CA ARG A 351 14.98 -23.90 -9.49
C ARG A 351 13.75 -24.77 -9.74
N VAL A 352 13.61 -25.90 -9.04
CA VAL A 352 12.41 -26.75 -9.13
C VAL A 352 11.17 -25.92 -8.82
N TYR A 353 11.13 -25.19 -7.70
CA TYR A 353 10.01 -24.30 -7.38
C TYR A 353 9.71 -23.31 -8.52
N MET A 354 10.73 -22.62 -9.03
CA MET A 354 10.57 -21.63 -10.12
C MET A 354 10.08 -22.25 -11.44
N ASN A 355 10.26 -23.55 -11.69
CA ASN A 355 9.65 -24.23 -12.85
C ASN A 355 8.13 -24.39 -12.71
N HIS A 356 7.59 -24.39 -11.50
CA HIS A 356 6.16 -24.61 -11.24
C HIS A 356 5.36 -23.31 -11.06
N VAL A 357 6.01 -22.14 -10.99
CA VAL A 357 5.31 -20.86 -10.70
C VAL A 357 4.35 -20.44 -11.82
N VAL A 358 4.69 -20.70 -13.08
CA VAL A 358 3.80 -20.44 -14.21
C VAL A 358 2.53 -21.29 -14.09
N ARG A 359 2.70 -22.60 -13.85
CA ARG A 359 1.59 -23.53 -13.63
C ARG A 359 0.72 -23.13 -12.44
N LEU A 360 1.33 -22.63 -11.35
CA LEU A 360 0.60 -22.13 -10.18
C LEU A 360 -0.29 -20.95 -10.57
N CYS A 361 0.25 -19.96 -11.27
CA CYS A 361 -0.49 -18.79 -11.69
C CYS A 361 -1.60 -19.13 -12.70
N ASP A 362 -1.34 -20.04 -13.65
CA ASP A 362 -2.32 -20.48 -14.66
C ASP A 362 -3.51 -21.23 -14.05
N ASN A 363 -3.36 -21.78 -12.85
CA ASN A 363 -4.46 -22.38 -12.08
C ASN A 363 -5.18 -21.35 -11.16
N GLY A 364 -4.96 -20.05 -11.38
CA GLY A 364 -5.51 -18.99 -10.54
C GLY A 364 -4.86 -18.88 -9.17
N GLY A 365 -3.75 -19.57 -8.93
CA GLY A 365 -3.09 -19.63 -7.64
C GLY A 365 -2.18 -18.44 -7.34
N GLU A 366 -1.82 -18.34 -6.06
CA GLU A 366 -0.80 -17.43 -5.54
C GLU A 366 0.29 -18.24 -4.87
N GLY A 367 1.54 -17.85 -5.10
CA GLY A 367 2.69 -18.30 -4.32
C GLY A 367 3.28 -17.17 -3.51
N TYR A 368 3.66 -17.44 -2.27
CA TYR A 368 4.27 -16.46 -1.37
C TYR A 368 5.48 -17.11 -0.71
N ASN A 369 6.69 -16.61 -0.99
CA ASN A 369 7.93 -17.30 -0.59
C ASN A 369 9.03 -16.35 -0.11
N PHE A 370 9.91 -16.84 0.76
CA PHE A 370 11.11 -16.13 1.20
C PHE A 370 12.36 -16.98 1.04
N ILE A 371 13.46 -16.34 0.66
CA ILE A 371 14.81 -16.88 0.83
C ILE A 371 15.53 -15.98 1.83
N ASN A 372 15.83 -16.53 3.02
CA ASN A 372 16.50 -15.79 4.09
C ASN A 372 17.96 -16.24 4.21
N PRO A 373 18.94 -15.33 4.14
CA PRO A 373 20.29 -15.57 4.60
C PRO A 373 20.30 -15.90 6.10
N LEU A 374 21.02 -16.95 6.47
CA LEU A 374 21.20 -17.41 7.84
C LEU A 374 22.65 -17.20 8.27
N ASN A 375 22.83 -16.53 9.40
CA ASN A 375 24.13 -16.45 10.06
C ASN A 375 24.23 -17.57 11.10
N SER A 376 25.23 -18.44 10.97
CA SER A 376 25.53 -19.46 11.97
C SER A 376 27.02 -19.51 12.30
N ALA A 377 27.35 -20.11 13.45
CA ALA A 377 28.73 -20.39 13.84
C ALA A 377 29.50 -21.24 12.79
N ASN A 378 28.79 -21.96 11.91
CA ASN A 378 29.35 -22.88 10.91
C ASN A 378 29.41 -22.28 9.50
N GLY A 379 29.22 -20.96 9.35
CA GLY A 379 29.25 -20.25 8.06
C GLY A 379 27.88 -19.77 7.58
N LYS A 380 27.85 -19.25 6.35
CA LYS A 380 26.64 -18.75 5.68
C LYS A 380 25.71 -19.91 5.32
N GLY A 381 24.42 -19.76 5.61
CA GLY A 381 23.38 -20.68 5.16
C GLY A 381 22.14 -19.96 4.65
N TYR A 382 21.14 -20.71 4.21
CA TYR A 382 19.92 -20.18 3.63
C TYR A 382 18.72 -21.03 4.04
N SER A 383 17.57 -20.38 4.22
CA SER A 383 16.28 -21.05 4.37
C SER A 383 15.32 -20.58 3.29
N PHE A 384 14.48 -21.52 2.82
CA PHE A 384 13.37 -21.25 1.93
C PHE A 384 12.08 -21.63 2.64
N THR A 385 11.11 -20.70 2.64
CA THR A 385 9.74 -20.98 3.04
C THR A 385 8.82 -20.55 1.93
N HIS A 386 7.80 -21.34 1.67
CA HIS A 386 6.80 -21.03 0.65
C HIS A 386 5.43 -21.51 1.08
N SER A 387 4.43 -20.64 0.95
CA SER A 387 3.01 -20.99 0.97
C SER A 387 2.41 -20.80 -0.41
N MET A 388 1.55 -21.73 -0.79
CA MET A 388 0.75 -21.65 -2.02
C MET A 388 -0.73 -21.73 -1.70
N THR A 389 -1.52 -21.04 -2.49
CA THR A 389 -2.97 -21.03 -2.38
C THR A 389 -3.59 -21.23 -3.76
N LEU A 390 -4.57 -22.13 -3.86
CA LEU A 390 -5.28 -22.48 -5.09
C LEU A 390 -6.80 -22.30 -4.88
N PRO A 391 -7.42 -21.29 -5.51
CA PRO A 391 -8.88 -21.13 -5.57
C PRO A 391 -9.53 -22.28 -6.34
N ASN A 392 -10.74 -22.68 -5.98
CA ASN A 392 -11.51 -23.79 -6.57
C ASN A 392 -10.88 -25.19 -6.43
N PHE A 393 -9.93 -25.38 -5.52
CA PHE A 393 -9.31 -26.68 -5.27
C PHE A 393 -9.82 -27.32 -3.97
N THR A 394 -10.10 -28.62 -4.01
CA THR A 394 -10.19 -29.45 -2.80
C THR A 394 -8.80 -29.80 -2.29
N ALA A 395 -8.67 -30.19 -1.01
CA ALA A 395 -7.38 -30.64 -0.47
C ALA A 395 -6.79 -31.83 -1.26
N ALA A 396 -7.63 -32.75 -1.74
CA ALA A 396 -7.19 -33.89 -2.55
C ALA A 396 -6.72 -33.48 -3.95
N ALA A 397 -7.40 -32.52 -4.60
CA ALA A 397 -6.97 -31.96 -5.87
C ALA A 397 -5.63 -31.21 -5.74
N HIS A 398 -5.49 -30.40 -4.69
CA HIS A 398 -4.25 -29.68 -4.37
C HIS A 398 -3.09 -30.68 -4.19
N ARG A 399 -3.28 -31.75 -3.40
CA ARG A 399 -2.24 -32.76 -3.20
C ARG A 399 -1.78 -33.38 -4.53
N ARG A 400 -2.71 -33.74 -5.42
CA ARG A 400 -2.37 -34.28 -6.75
C ARG A 400 -1.62 -33.28 -7.62
N TRP A 401 -2.04 -32.01 -7.60
CA TRP A 401 -1.37 -30.93 -8.32
C TRP A 401 0.05 -30.69 -7.81
N LEU A 402 0.26 -30.83 -6.50
CA LEU A 402 1.55 -30.61 -5.84
C LEU A 402 2.53 -31.78 -6.05
N GLN A 403 2.03 -32.99 -6.30
CA GLN A 403 2.83 -34.22 -6.42
C GLN A 403 4.05 -34.09 -7.33
N PRO A 404 3.94 -33.61 -8.58
CA PRO A 404 5.11 -33.51 -9.47
C PRO A 404 6.23 -32.63 -8.90
N MET A 405 5.89 -31.52 -8.23
CA MET A 405 6.90 -30.65 -7.62
C MET A 405 7.59 -31.34 -6.45
N ILE A 406 6.86 -32.11 -5.64
CA ILE A 406 7.44 -32.85 -4.50
C ILE A 406 8.36 -33.96 -4.99
N ASP A 407 7.97 -34.68 -6.05
CA ASP A 407 8.78 -35.73 -6.65
C ASP A 407 10.09 -35.14 -7.21
N GLU A 408 10.02 -34.05 -7.99
CA GLU A 408 11.20 -33.34 -8.50
C GLU A 408 12.11 -32.79 -7.38
N LEU A 409 11.53 -32.29 -6.28
CA LEU A 409 12.30 -31.84 -5.12
C LEU A 409 13.05 -33.01 -4.47
N ASN A 410 12.40 -34.16 -4.29
CA ASN A 410 13.04 -35.36 -3.76
C ASN A 410 14.16 -35.86 -4.69
N ASP A 411 13.94 -35.86 -6.01
CA ASP A 411 14.92 -36.29 -7.02
C ASP A 411 16.21 -35.44 -7.00
N VAL A 412 16.10 -34.14 -6.68
CA VAL A 412 17.28 -33.27 -6.52
C VAL A 412 17.90 -33.32 -5.12
N GLY A 413 17.39 -34.17 -4.23
CA GLY A 413 17.94 -34.39 -2.88
C GLY A 413 17.26 -33.58 -1.77
N ILE A 414 16.12 -32.94 -2.03
CA ILE A 414 15.33 -32.20 -1.05
C ILE A 414 14.21 -33.11 -0.56
N ASN A 415 14.56 -34.02 0.34
CA ASN A 415 13.69 -35.06 0.87
C ASN A 415 12.57 -34.49 1.77
N ILE A 416 11.50 -33.97 1.16
CA ILE A 416 10.34 -33.42 1.87
C ILE A 416 9.13 -34.34 1.74
N ARG A 417 8.38 -34.45 2.84
CA ARG A 417 7.11 -35.21 2.83
C ARG A 417 6.05 -34.39 2.13
N MET A 418 5.17 -35.07 1.39
CA MET A 418 3.98 -34.47 0.81
C MET A 418 3.17 -33.76 1.90
N PRO A 419 2.97 -32.43 1.84
CA PRO A 419 2.19 -31.73 2.84
C PRO A 419 0.71 -32.13 2.76
N ASN A 420 -0.02 -31.86 3.85
CA ASN A 420 -1.47 -31.99 3.91
C ASN A 420 -2.09 -30.62 3.62
N PRO A 421 -2.66 -30.38 2.43
CA PRO A 421 -3.28 -29.09 2.15
C PRO A 421 -4.46 -28.83 3.07
N SER A 422 -4.58 -27.59 3.55
CA SER A 422 -5.80 -27.11 4.21
C SER A 422 -6.89 -26.85 3.17
N PHE A 423 -8.13 -26.78 3.63
CA PHE A 423 -9.29 -26.48 2.80
C PHE A 423 -10.26 -25.59 3.58
N SER A 424 -10.85 -24.63 2.88
CA SER A 424 -11.92 -23.78 3.37
C SER A 424 -12.97 -23.59 2.27
N GLU A 425 -14.25 -23.65 2.63
CA GLU A 425 -15.37 -23.40 1.71
C GLU A 425 -15.44 -21.94 1.24
N SER A 426 -14.79 -21.02 1.95
CA SER A 426 -14.67 -19.61 1.57
C SER A 426 -13.24 -19.14 1.63
N PHE A 427 -12.92 -18.17 0.78
CA PHE A 427 -11.88 -17.19 1.06
C PHE A 427 -12.30 -16.28 2.23
N SER A 428 -12.28 -16.82 3.44
CA SER A 428 -12.23 -16.04 4.66
C SER A 428 -10.76 -15.85 4.97
N ALA A 429 -10.12 -14.79 4.46
CA ALA A 429 -8.79 -14.47 4.93
C ALA A 429 -8.90 -13.96 6.37
N GLY A 430 -8.89 -14.90 7.29
CA GLY A 430 -8.45 -14.68 8.64
C GLY A 430 -7.63 -15.90 9.01
N PRO A 431 -6.33 -15.94 8.71
CA PRO A 431 -5.47 -16.73 9.56
C PRO A 431 -5.65 -16.17 10.97
N SER A 432 -6.13 -17.02 11.87
CA SER A 432 -5.78 -16.98 13.29
C SER A 432 -4.26 -17.18 13.42
N ARG A 433 -3.43 -16.31 12.82
CA ARG A 433 -1.97 -16.38 12.90
C ARG A 433 -1.32 -15.01 12.78
N SER A 434 -0.94 -14.52 13.95
CA SER A 434 0.04 -13.49 14.22
C SER A 434 -0.33 -12.06 13.83
N THR A 435 -0.04 -11.16 14.75
CA THR A 435 -0.09 -9.71 14.59
C THR A 435 0.85 -9.18 13.50
N ASN A 436 1.73 -10.01 12.91
CA ASN A 436 2.92 -9.54 12.19
C ASN A 436 3.21 -10.17 10.81
N THR A 437 2.57 -11.27 10.39
CA THR A 437 2.89 -11.87 9.08
C THR A 437 2.15 -11.15 7.95
N GLY A 438 2.78 -10.10 7.41
CA GLY A 438 2.31 -9.31 6.26
C GLY A 438 2.28 -7.80 6.51
N ASN A 439 2.46 -7.35 7.76
CA ASN A 439 2.70 -5.94 8.04
C ASN A 439 4.20 -5.76 8.24
N THR A 440 4.92 -5.27 7.24
CA THR A 440 6.30 -4.82 7.41
C THR A 440 6.30 -3.49 8.17
N VAL A 441 5.85 -3.52 9.43
CA VAL A 441 5.97 -2.40 10.36
C VAL A 441 7.39 -2.45 10.89
N GLY A 442 8.09 -1.32 10.79
CA GLY A 442 9.48 -1.23 11.17
C GLY A 442 10.26 -0.44 10.14
N ASN A 443 11.57 -0.39 10.35
CA ASN A 443 12.48 0.45 9.59
C ASN A 443 13.15 -0.38 8.50
N THR A 444 12.35 -0.81 7.51
CA THR A 444 12.82 -1.66 6.41
C THR A 444 12.71 -0.92 5.09
N ARG A 445 13.82 -0.88 4.36
CA ARG A 445 13.87 -0.36 2.99
C ARG A 445 13.62 -1.51 2.02
N MET A 446 12.66 -1.31 1.12
CA MET A 446 12.17 -2.33 0.19
C MET A 446 12.53 -1.93 -1.24
N SER A 447 12.84 -2.90 -2.09
CA SER A 447 13.03 -2.69 -3.52
C SER A 447 12.40 -3.86 -4.26
N THR A 448 11.78 -3.63 -5.41
CA THR A 448 11.05 -4.68 -6.14
C THR A 448 11.19 -4.59 -7.63
N ARG A 449 11.09 -5.74 -8.33
CA ARG A 449 10.92 -5.84 -9.78
C ARG A 449 9.85 -6.87 -10.16
N LEU A 450 9.21 -6.63 -11.31
CA LEU A 450 8.18 -7.49 -11.89
C LEU A 450 8.81 -8.37 -12.96
N PHE A 451 9.04 -9.65 -12.64
CA PHE A 451 9.57 -10.65 -13.56
C PHE A 451 8.44 -11.18 -14.42
N PRO A 452 8.43 -10.88 -15.73
CA PRO A 452 7.36 -11.30 -16.60
C PRO A 452 7.43 -12.79 -16.95
N ARG A 453 6.34 -13.33 -17.50
CA ARG A 453 6.19 -14.75 -17.83
C ARG A 453 7.34 -15.28 -18.67
N GLU A 454 7.84 -14.49 -19.62
CA GLU A 454 8.88 -14.91 -20.56
C GLU A 454 10.20 -15.28 -19.86
N ASN A 455 10.44 -14.72 -18.66
CA ASN A 455 11.58 -15.12 -17.82
C ASN A 455 11.55 -16.59 -17.38
N PHE A 456 10.41 -17.27 -17.51
CA PHE A 456 10.19 -18.64 -17.06
C PHE A 456 9.92 -19.62 -18.21
N GLU A 457 9.86 -19.14 -19.46
CA GLU A 457 9.48 -19.95 -20.63
C GLU A 457 10.66 -20.69 -21.27
N SER A 458 11.89 -20.20 -21.09
CA SER A 458 13.10 -20.85 -21.61
C SER A 458 14.11 -21.13 -20.51
N GLU A 459 14.91 -22.19 -20.70
CA GLU A 459 15.97 -22.55 -19.76
C GLU A 459 16.97 -21.41 -19.55
N GLU A 460 17.33 -20.72 -20.63
CA GLU A 460 18.29 -19.63 -20.61
C GLU A 460 17.78 -18.44 -19.78
N LEU A 461 16.52 -18.04 -19.99
CA LEU A 461 15.91 -16.91 -19.30
C LEU A 461 15.64 -17.23 -17.83
N LEU A 462 15.22 -18.46 -17.53
CA LEU A 462 15.05 -18.92 -16.15
C LEU A 462 16.38 -18.97 -15.42
N ALA A 463 17.43 -19.52 -16.04
CA ALA A 463 18.76 -19.56 -15.46
C ALA A 463 19.31 -18.14 -15.20
N THR A 464 19.06 -17.21 -16.12
CA THR A 464 19.40 -15.79 -15.94
C THR A 464 18.67 -15.17 -14.75
N SER A 465 17.37 -15.43 -14.62
CA SER A 465 16.55 -14.93 -13.51
C SER A 465 17.00 -15.50 -12.16
N LEU A 466 17.27 -16.80 -12.10
CA LEU A 466 17.80 -17.46 -10.90
C LEU A 466 19.19 -16.95 -10.53
N LYS A 467 20.06 -16.66 -11.51
CA LYS A 467 21.39 -16.11 -11.26
C LYS A 467 21.32 -14.77 -10.54
N VAL A 468 20.45 -13.85 -10.97
CA VAL A 468 20.34 -12.53 -10.33
C VAL A 468 19.66 -12.59 -8.96
N ILE A 469 18.72 -13.52 -8.76
CA ILE A 469 18.11 -13.78 -7.44
C ILE A 469 19.15 -14.39 -6.50
N ARG A 470 19.98 -15.32 -6.98
CA ARG A 470 21.07 -15.93 -6.20
C ARG A 470 22.11 -14.90 -5.79
N ALA A 471 22.56 -14.04 -6.71
CA ALA A 471 23.50 -12.97 -6.41
C ALA A 471 22.96 -12.00 -5.33
N TRP A 472 21.67 -11.64 -5.41
CA TRP A 472 21.00 -10.82 -4.39
C TRP A 472 21.10 -11.42 -2.98
N VAL A 473 20.86 -12.73 -2.87
CA VAL A 473 20.86 -13.44 -1.58
C VAL A 473 22.27 -13.76 -1.09
N GLU A 474 23.14 -14.34 -1.92
CA GLU A 474 24.43 -14.86 -1.48
C GLU A 474 25.51 -13.78 -1.34
N GLU A 475 25.62 -12.93 -2.36
CA GLU A 475 26.61 -11.86 -2.44
C GLU A 475 26.07 -10.59 -1.79
N GLY A 476 24.81 -10.26 -2.08
CA GLY A 476 24.09 -9.13 -1.51
C GLY A 476 23.64 -9.35 -0.08
N GLY A 477 23.57 -10.59 0.42
CA GLY A 477 23.19 -10.86 1.81
C GLY A 477 21.81 -10.32 2.18
N TYR A 478 20.96 -10.06 1.19
CA TYR A 478 19.62 -9.51 1.39
C TYR A 478 18.60 -10.63 1.48
N VAL A 479 17.49 -10.36 2.17
CA VAL A 479 16.32 -11.23 2.11
C VAL A 479 15.66 -11.07 0.74
N PHE A 480 15.33 -12.18 0.11
CA PHE A 480 14.48 -12.23 -1.08
C PHE A 480 13.08 -12.65 -0.68
N HIS A 481 12.08 -12.01 -1.27
CA HIS A 481 10.70 -12.39 -1.15
C HIS A 481 10.05 -12.45 -2.54
N GLY A 482 9.42 -13.58 -2.86
CA GLY A 482 8.72 -13.76 -4.12
C GLY A 482 7.22 -13.88 -3.89
N ILE A 483 6.45 -13.10 -4.64
CA ILE A 483 4.99 -13.24 -4.73
C ILE A 483 4.67 -13.63 -6.17
N ASN A 484 4.12 -14.81 -6.37
CA ASN A 484 3.79 -15.36 -7.67
C ASN A 484 2.31 -15.19 -7.94
N TYR A 485 1.98 -14.36 -8.93
CA TYR A 485 0.63 -14.15 -9.44
C TYR A 485 0.68 -13.68 -10.90
N ALA A 486 -0.43 -13.84 -11.64
CA ALA A 486 -0.55 -13.40 -13.03
C ALA A 486 -1.88 -12.67 -13.29
N PRO A 487 -1.94 -11.33 -13.19
CA PRO A 487 -3.14 -10.55 -13.47
C PRO A 487 -3.19 -10.22 -14.96
N THR A 488 -3.31 -11.25 -15.81
CA THR A 488 -3.39 -11.04 -17.26
C THR A 488 -4.59 -10.17 -17.60
N GLU A 489 -4.54 -9.53 -18.78
CA GLU A 489 -5.67 -8.73 -19.26
C GLU A 489 -6.96 -9.57 -19.34
N GLU A 490 -6.84 -10.83 -19.76
CA GLU A 490 -7.97 -11.77 -19.83
C GLU A 490 -8.59 -12.05 -18.45
N VAL A 491 -7.76 -12.41 -17.45
CA VAL A 491 -8.23 -12.62 -16.06
C VAL A 491 -8.88 -11.35 -15.50
N SER A 492 -8.37 -10.18 -15.88
CA SER A 492 -8.85 -8.89 -15.40
C SER A 492 -10.10 -8.39 -16.14
N GLY A 493 -10.48 -9.05 -17.24
CA GLY A 493 -11.60 -8.64 -18.10
C GLY A 493 -11.32 -7.43 -18.98
N PHE A 494 -10.07 -7.24 -19.42
CA PHE A 494 -9.59 -6.14 -20.28
C PHE A 494 -10.01 -4.74 -19.81
N PRO A 495 -9.73 -4.36 -18.55
CA PRO A 495 -10.18 -3.09 -18.01
C PRO A 495 -9.40 -1.90 -18.60
N ASP A 496 -10.10 -0.84 -19.01
CA ASP A 496 -9.46 0.45 -19.30
C ASP A 496 -9.10 1.15 -17.97
N ASN A 497 -7.86 0.98 -17.51
CA ASN A 497 -7.32 1.61 -16.32
C ASN A 497 -5.82 1.89 -16.43
N ALA A 498 -5.27 2.59 -15.43
CA ALA A 498 -3.89 3.07 -15.44
C ALA A 498 -2.88 2.09 -14.82
N VAL A 499 -3.26 0.84 -14.56
CA VAL A 499 -2.35 -0.20 -14.05
C VAL A 499 -1.10 -0.28 -14.93
N ASN A 500 0.08 -0.33 -14.29
CA ASN A 500 1.34 -0.49 -15.00
C ASN A 500 1.30 -1.73 -15.91
N PRO A 501 1.49 -1.60 -17.24
CA PRO A 501 1.42 -2.74 -18.16
C PRO A 501 2.40 -3.89 -17.83
N ALA A 502 3.48 -3.62 -17.11
CA ALA A 502 4.40 -4.66 -16.63
C ALA A 502 3.70 -5.66 -15.68
N LEU A 503 2.72 -5.22 -14.87
CA LEU A 503 1.96 -6.10 -13.98
C LEU A 503 1.16 -7.14 -14.78
N ARG A 504 0.64 -6.78 -15.96
CA ARG A 504 -0.17 -7.68 -16.80
C ARG A 504 0.59 -8.88 -17.34
N ARG A 505 1.91 -8.78 -17.36
CA ARG A 505 2.82 -9.83 -17.84
C ARG A 505 3.56 -10.53 -16.71
N THR A 506 3.46 -10.04 -15.48
CA THR A 506 4.22 -10.56 -14.33
C THR A 506 3.78 -11.98 -13.97
N VAL A 507 4.73 -12.81 -13.56
CA VAL A 507 4.50 -14.11 -12.90
C VAL A 507 5.24 -14.18 -11.55
N LEU A 508 6.24 -13.33 -11.36
CA LEU A 508 6.95 -13.17 -10.09
C LEU A 508 7.11 -11.69 -9.80
N HIS A 509 6.41 -11.22 -8.79
CA HIS A 509 6.73 -9.98 -8.10
C HIS A 509 7.84 -10.27 -7.08
N ALA A 510 9.07 -9.84 -7.40
CA ALA A 510 10.25 -10.11 -6.59
C ALA A 510 10.62 -8.88 -5.76
N GLU A 511 10.62 -9.05 -4.44
CA GLU A 511 11.01 -8.06 -3.46
C GLU A 511 12.35 -8.40 -2.81
N GLY A 512 13.07 -7.34 -2.49
CA GLY A 512 14.31 -7.37 -1.75
C GLY A 512 14.22 -6.44 -0.55
N PHE A 513 14.68 -6.92 0.61
CA PHE A 513 14.65 -6.15 1.85
C PHE A 513 16.05 -5.79 2.32
N ASP A 514 16.28 -4.48 2.46
CA ASP A 514 17.41 -3.93 3.19
C ASP A 514 16.96 -3.52 4.59
N ARG A 515 17.47 -4.25 5.58
CA ARG A 515 17.21 -4.04 7.01
C ARG A 515 18.36 -3.32 7.71
N THR A 516 19.29 -2.75 6.95
CA THR A 516 20.37 -1.96 7.55
C THR A 516 19.78 -0.72 8.23
N PRO A 517 20.29 -0.33 9.41
CA PRO A 517 19.81 0.87 10.10
C PRO A 517 19.96 2.10 9.21
N THR A 518 18.88 2.86 9.09
CA THR A 518 18.82 4.08 8.25
C THR A 518 19.26 5.34 9.00
N ASN A 519 19.32 5.30 10.33
CA ASN A 519 19.78 6.38 11.21
C ASN A 519 21.30 6.35 11.43
N VAL A 520 22.07 6.23 10.35
CA VAL A 520 23.55 6.18 10.36
C VAL A 520 24.14 7.46 9.74
N PRO A 521 25.45 7.74 9.93
CA PRO A 521 26.10 8.89 9.27
C PRO A 521 25.91 8.89 7.75
N VAL A 522 25.89 10.08 7.14
CA VAL A 522 25.57 10.27 5.70
C VAL A 522 26.44 9.41 4.77
N GLU A 523 27.75 9.29 5.05
CA GLU A 523 28.65 8.43 4.26
C GLU A 523 28.26 6.95 4.31
N GLN A 524 27.74 6.46 5.45
CA GLN A 524 27.25 5.09 5.56
C GLN A 524 25.93 4.91 4.81
N GLN A 525 25.03 5.90 4.88
CA GLN A 525 23.79 5.88 4.07
C GLN A 525 24.10 5.80 2.58
N LYS A 526 25.12 6.57 2.13
CA LYS A 526 25.60 6.54 0.74
C LYS A 526 26.09 5.15 0.34
N ALA A 527 26.98 4.55 1.14
CA ALA A 527 27.51 3.22 0.86
C ALA A 527 26.41 2.14 0.84
N GLN A 528 25.43 2.22 1.75
CA GLN A 528 24.27 1.33 1.76
C GLN A 528 23.44 1.47 0.46
N TRP A 529 23.16 2.71 0.04
CA TRP A 529 22.42 3.00 -1.19
C TRP A 529 23.15 2.52 -2.46
N GLU A 530 24.45 2.78 -2.57
CA GLU A 530 25.27 2.33 -3.71
C GLU A 530 25.29 0.80 -3.79
N ARG A 531 25.38 0.12 -2.65
CA ARG A 531 25.33 -1.34 -2.56
C ARG A 531 23.98 -1.89 -2.97
N LEU A 532 22.87 -1.33 -2.45
CA LEU A 532 21.51 -1.74 -2.82
C LEU A 532 21.31 -1.63 -4.33
N ASN A 533 21.68 -0.49 -4.92
CA ASN A 533 21.54 -0.28 -6.36
C ASN A 533 22.41 -1.22 -7.20
N ARG A 534 23.62 -1.55 -6.74
CA ARG A 534 24.48 -2.52 -7.42
C ARG A 534 23.80 -3.89 -7.60
N PHE A 535 23.11 -4.37 -6.57
CA PHE A 535 22.44 -5.68 -6.61
C PHE A 535 21.03 -5.62 -7.23
N MET A 536 20.37 -4.45 -7.20
CA MET A 536 19.09 -4.25 -7.86
C MET A 536 19.23 -4.03 -9.37
N GLN A 537 20.37 -3.51 -9.84
CA GLN A 537 20.58 -3.22 -11.27
C GLN A 537 20.41 -4.47 -12.17
N PRO A 538 21.01 -5.64 -11.87
CA PRO A 538 20.77 -6.84 -12.67
C PRO A 538 19.30 -7.28 -12.73
N TRP A 539 18.50 -6.98 -11.70
CA TRP A 539 17.05 -7.24 -11.76
C TRP A 539 16.37 -6.26 -12.71
N ARG A 540 16.74 -4.97 -12.67
CA ARG A 540 16.23 -3.95 -13.60
C ARG A 540 16.55 -4.29 -15.06
N ASP A 541 17.75 -4.82 -15.31
CA ASP A 541 18.21 -5.15 -16.67
C ASP A 541 17.38 -6.24 -17.35
N ILE A 542 16.73 -7.11 -16.56
CA ILE A 542 15.94 -8.25 -17.08
C ILE A 542 14.43 -8.13 -16.85
N THR A 543 13.95 -6.98 -16.35
CA THR A 543 12.52 -6.78 -16.03
C THR A 543 12.02 -5.42 -16.49
N PRO A 544 10.76 -5.29 -16.93
CA PRO A 544 10.24 -4.04 -17.50
C PRO A 544 9.73 -3.01 -16.48
N GLY A 545 9.45 -3.41 -15.24
CA GLY A 545 8.84 -2.53 -14.24
C GLY A 545 8.95 -3.01 -12.80
N SER A 546 8.30 -2.25 -11.91
CA SER A 546 8.32 -2.41 -10.46
C SER A 546 6.94 -2.06 -9.90
N TYR A 547 6.50 -2.75 -8.84
CA TYR A 547 5.24 -2.44 -8.18
C TYR A 547 5.42 -1.29 -7.19
N ALA A 548 4.87 -0.12 -7.53
CA ALA A 548 5.11 1.13 -6.83
C ALA A 548 4.68 1.18 -5.36
N ASN A 549 3.77 0.30 -4.91
CA ASN A 549 3.42 0.23 -3.49
C ASN A 549 4.54 -0.37 -2.65
N GLU A 550 5.35 -1.25 -3.22
CA GLU A 550 6.34 -2.11 -2.53
C GLU A 550 7.75 -1.86 -3.08
N ALA A 551 8.09 -0.58 -3.32
CA ALA A 551 9.30 -0.18 -4.03
C ALA A 551 10.22 0.73 -3.20
N ASP A 552 11.32 1.12 -3.82
CA ASP A 552 12.28 2.04 -3.25
C ASP A 552 11.95 3.48 -3.64
N VAL A 553 12.06 4.42 -2.69
CA VAL A 553 11.85 5.86 -2.94
C VAL A 553 12.92 6.46 -3.89
N ASP A 554 14.07 5.80 -4.02
CA ASP A 554 15.15 6.16 -4.92
C ASP A 554 15.21 5.31 -6.21
N GLU A 555 14.14 4.57 -6.53
CA GLU A 555 14.08 3.84 -7.80
C GLU A 555 14.36 4.80 -8.98
N PRO A 556 15.43 4.56 -9.77
CA PRO A 556 15.77 5.42 -10.88
C PRO A 556 14.70 5.33 -11.96
N ASN A 557 14.43 6.45 -12.63
CA ASN A 557 13.41 6.52 -13.68
C ASN A 557 12.05 5.94 -13.23
N PHE A 558 11.61 6.33 -12.03
CA PHE A 558 10.36 5.83 -11.43
C PHE A 558 9.16 5.99 -12.36
N GLN A 559 9.17 6.98 -13.26
CA GLN A 559 8.14 7.17 -14.29
C GLN A 559 7.96 5.90 -15.15
N GLN A 560 9.06 5.36 -15.68
CA GLN A 560 9.03 4.11 -16.43
C GLN A 560 8.78 2.92 -15.50
N SER A 561 9.49 2.82 -14.38
CA SER A 561 9.40 1.64 -13.50
C SER A 561 8.00 1.45 -12.91
N PHE A 562 7.31 2.52 -12.51
CA PHE A 562 6.04 2.46 -11.78
C PHE A 562 4.82 2.60 -12.66
N TYR A 563 4.93 3.24 -13.83
CA TYR A 563 3.77 3.52 -14.69
C TYR A 563 3.94 3.04 -16.13
N GLY A 564 5.18 2.81 -16.58
CA GLY A 564 5.47 2.41 -17.96
C GLY A 564 4.89 3.38 -18.99
N SER A 565 4.29 2.83 -20.04
CA SER A 565 3.70 3.61 -21.14
C SER A 565 2.50 4.48 -20.73
N ASN A 566 1.95 4.29 -19.52
CA ASN A 566 0.83 5.11 -19.03
C ASN A 566 1.26 6.49 -18.51
N TYR A 567 2.56 6.70 -18.22
CA TYR A 567 3.02 7.94 -17.58
C TYR A 567 2.66 9.22 -18.33
N PRO A 568 2.79 9.33 -19.67
CA PRO A 568 2.45 10.56 -20.39
C PRO A 568 0.98 10.97 -20.22
N ARG A 569 0.05 10.01 -20.35
CA ARG A 569 -1.40 10.25 -20.17
C ARG A 569 -1.70 10.62 -18.71
N LEU A 570 -1.12 9.91 -17.75
CA LEU A 570 -1.25 10.23 -16.33
C LEU A 570 -0.76 11.65 -16.01
N SER A 571 0.40 12.03 -16.53
CA SER A 571 1.01 13.35 -16.32
C SER A 571 0.14 14.47 -16.92
N GLN A 572 -0.46 14.23 -18.09
CA GLN A 572 -1.42 15.17 -18.68
C GLN A 572 -2.66 15.35 -17.78
N ILE A 573 -3.31 14.25 -17.38
CA ILE A 573 -4.49 14.29 -16.50
C ILE A 573 -4.16 15.01 -15.18
N LYS A 574 -2.99 14.74 -14.59
CA LYS A 574 -2.53 15.42 -13.38
C LYS A 574 -2.46 16.94 -13.57
N LYS A 575 -1.90 17.42 -14.68
CA LYS A 575 -1.80 18.86 -14.97
C LYS A 575 -3.18 19.51 -15.16
N GLU A 576 -4.12 18.80 -15.77
CA GLU A 576 -5.47 19.29 -16.03
C GLU A 576 -6.34 19.30 -14.75
N ARG A 577 -6.26 18.24 -13.94
CA ARG A 577 -7.08 18.06 -12.73
C ARG A 577 -6.51 18.72 -11.47
N ASP A 578 -5.20 18.93 -11.42
CA ASP A 578 -4.52 19.63 -10.33
C ASP A 578 -3.45 20.61 -10.87
N PRO A 579 -3.87 21.71 -11.50
CA PRO A 579 -2.95 22.74 -11.99
C PRO A 579 -2.23 23.50 -10.86
N TRP A 580 -2.62 23.31 -9.59
CA TRP A 580 -2.01 23.95 -8.43
C TRP A 580 -0.83 23.19 -7.85
N ASP A 581 -0.60 21.96 -8.30
CA ASP A 581 0.27 20.99 -7.61
C ASP A 581 -0.06 20.95 -6.11
N LEU A 582 -1.35 20.82 -5.79
CA LEU A 582 -1.81 20.69 -4.42
C LEU A 582 -1.44 19.32 -3.87
N PHE A 583 -1.76 18.27 -4.62
CA PHE A 583 -1.51 16.90 -4.21
C PHE A 583 -0.10 16.50 -4.61
N TYR A 584 0.72 16.22 -3.60
CA TYR A 584 2.08 15.72 -3.77
C TYR A 584 2.25 14.46 -2.93
N ALA A 585 2.83 13.44 -3.55
CA ALA A 585 3.37 12.28 -2.89
C ALA A 585 4.69 11.92 -3.61
N THR A 586 5.71 11.54 -2.86
CA THR A 586 7.01 11.16 -3.47
C THR A 586 6.81 10.03 -4.47
N THR A 587 7.48 10.11 -5.62
CA THR A 587 7.34 9.18 -6.77
C THR A 587 5.95 9.08 -7.40
N ALA A 588 4.96 9.86 -6.94
CA ALA A 588 3.66 9.97 -7.58
C ALA A 588 3.74 10.71 -8.92
N VAL A 589 2.73 10.57 -9.76
CA VAL A 589 2.64 11.28 -11.05
C VAL A 589 2.79 12.79 -10.82
N GLY A 590 3.78 13.39 -11.48
CA GLY A 590 4.09 14.82 -11.39
C GLY A 590 4.94 15.23 -10.19
N SER A 591 5.34 14.29 -9.33
CA SER A 591 6.16 14.56 -8.15
C SER A 591 7.57 15.08 -8.48
N GLU A 592 8.08 14.80 -9.68
CA GLU A 592 9.37 15.28 -10.20
C GLU A 592 9.46 16.81 -10.30
N ARG A 593 8.33 17.53 -10.23
CA ARG A 593 8.29 18.99 -10.17
C ARG A 593 8.68 19.53 -8.78
N TRP A 594 8.75 18.67 -7.78
CA TRP A 594 8.96 19.02 -6.38
C TRP A 594 10.01 18.14 -5.72
N GLN A 595 10.67 18.70 -4.71
CA GLN A 595 11.62 18.02 -3.85
C GLN A 595 11.36 18.38 -2.39
N VAL A 596 11.55 17.40 -1.50
CA VAL A 596 11.59 17.65 -0.07
C VAL A 596 13.03 18.00 0.30
N ILE A 597 13.24 19.16 0.90
CA ILE A 597 14.55 19.58 1.40
C ILE A 597 14.77 18.91 2.76
N THR A 598 15.54 17.83 2.77
CA THR A 598 15.81 17.01 3.95
C THR A 598 17.29 16.97 4.30
N PRO A 599 17.66 16.82 5.59
CA PRO A 599 19.03 16.52 5.97
C PRO A 599 19.45 15.12 5.50
N GLY A 600 20.67 15.00 4.96
CA GLY A 600 21.25 13.71 4.55
C GLY A 600 21.01 13.32 3.09
N MET A 601 21.37 12.08 2.74
CA MET A 601 21.29 11.57 1.36
C MET A 601 19.98 10.83 1.07
N MET A 602 19.38 10.21 2.09
CA MET A 602 18.16 9.42 1.91
C MET A 602 16.96 10.35 1.68
N LYS A 603 16.17 10.08 0.62
CA LYS A 603 14.91 10.78 0.42
C LYS A 603 13.94 10.43 1.53
N THR A 604 13.65 11.40 2.38
CA THR A 604 12.61 11.29 3.41
C THR A 604 11.60 12.42 3.23
N GLN A 605 10.59 12.44 4.09
CA GLN A 605 9.52 13.44 4.08
C GLN A 605 9.68 14.45 5.22
N ASN A 606 10.85 14.50 5.86
CA ASN A 606 11.12 15.26 7.09
C ASN A 606 11.54 16.72 6.90
N GLY A 607 10.98 17.38 5.88
CA GLY A 607 11.34 18.76 5.60
C GLY A 607 10.40 19.48 4.64
N ARG A 608 10.88 20.65 4.21
CA ARG A 608 10.11 21.60 3.40
C ARG A 608 9.95 21.10 1.96
N LEU A 609 8.75 21.22 1.40
CA LEU A 609 8.46 20.88 0.01
C LEU A 609 8.66 22.10 -0.89
N CYS A 610 9.59 22.00 -1.85
CA CYS A 610 9.95 23.08 -2.77
C CYS A 610 9.94 22.60 -4.23
N LYS A 611 9.65 23.51 -5.17
CA LYS A 611 9.78 23.25 -6.59
C LYS A 611 11.26 23.01 -6.93
N VAL A 612 11.50 22.05 -7.84
CA VAL A 612 12.85 21.70 -8.35
C VAL A 612 13.38 22.83 -9.23
#